data_AF-A0A2W0CDX8-F1
#
_entry.id   AF-A0A2W0CDX8-F1
#
_cell.length_a   1.000
_cell.length_b   1.000
_cell.length_c   1.000
_cell.angle_alpha   90.00
_cell.angle_beta   90.00
_cell.angle_gamma   90.00
#
_symmetry.space_group_name_H-M   'P 1'
#
loop_
_entity.id
_entity.type
_entity.pdbx_description
1 polymer ?
#
loop_
_entity_poly.entity_id
_entity_poly.type
_entity_poly.pdbx_seq_one_letter_code
_entity_poly.pdbx_strand_id
1 'polypeptide(L)'
;MTDQHDKIKRYLDEMCSQVKAREVHTDLRDELGNHIREMMLDKEEEGLTQEEAAEYAIEQMGDPTAVGKSMHKLHRHRMHWGLIIGLISLAIVSLFLMWIFTTNVTNTMYQSMYYNHVVYTVMGILFMSFFIFFDYRKWKRAAWWIYILLNLMLWINPMISPRVNGTNRYMTGYGFVLDLTTAAMWVLPLAIGAILIDKLRSHFGVQTILSYIAMVALPAVLLFQISDWVRLVMFGIISLVLFGWITRKWLYTAVATVITASIGLLLLVTTDSFHRLERFSVVFNLEDAPLGDGYIYNSIMGILQSAGWWGNGLDTAFDQFKTSYFDYPGVLLIDVFGWAAGIGLLVAIIWFVASMVKTLPRIRDDFGRMIIVIITSMFALQMVYSLAMTTGRVPILSVVFPFIGYGNHLIFDYAMIGLLLGVYRRKDTVSLRNEKSHQTATPIQ
;
A
#
# COMPACT_ATOMS: atom_id res chain seq x y z
N MET A 1 -22.39 47.48 6.36
CA MET A 1 -21.31 46.51 6.08
C MET A 1 -21.18 45.43 7.15
N THR A 2 -21.20 45.73 8.46
CA THR A 2 -20.96 44.71 9.52
C THR A 2 -22.09 43.67 9.67
N ASP A 3 -23.36 44.09 9.56
CA ASP A 3 -24.52 43.21 9.83
C ASP A 3 -24.74 42.12 8.76
N GLN A 4 -24.51 42.44 7.48
CA GLN A 4 -24.69 41.51 6.36
C GLN A 4 -23.65 40.38 6.34
N HIS A 5 -22.39 40.75 6.59
CA HIS A 5 -21.31 39.78 6.66
C HIS A 5 -21.55 38.81 7.82
N ASP A 6 -22.13 39.29 8.92
CA ASP A 6 -22.55 38.46 10.05
C ASP A 6 -23.74 37.56 9.72
N LYS A 7 -24.75 38.03 8.95
CA LYS A 7 -25.87 37.19 8.47
C LYS A 7 -25.39 36.02 7.60
N ILE A 8 -24.54 36.28 6.61
CA ILE A 8 -23.99 35.24 5.72
C ILE A 8 -23.09 34.28 6.51
N LYS A 9 -22.25 34.81 7.40
CA LYS A 9 -21.38 34.00 8.24
C LYS A 9 -22.18 33.08 9.15
N ARG A 10 -23.25 33.57 9.78
CA ARG A 10 -24.18 32.76 10.58
C ARG A 10 -24.83 31.65 9.75
N TYR A 11 -25.31 31.98 8.56
CA TYR A 11 -25.89 30.99 7.64
C TYR A 11 -24.89 29.86 7.32
N LEU A 12 -23.66 30.22 6.93
CA LEU A 12 -22.60 29.26 6.62
C LEU A 12 -22.16 28.46 7.85
N ASP A 13 -22.10 29.08 9.03
CA ASP A 13 -21.78 28.42 10.30
C ASP A 13 -22.84 27.37 10.67
N GLU A 14 -24.13 27.73 10.57
CA GLU A 14 -25.25 26.83 10.84
C GLU A 14 -25.31 25.67 9.85
N MET A 15 -25.13 25.95 8.56
CA MET A 15 -25.05 24.91 7.53
C MET A 15 -23.87 23.96 7.77
N CYS A 16 -22.66 24.50 8.03
CA CYS A 16 -21.47 23.70 8.31
C CYS A 16 -21.62 22.85 9.58
N SER A 17 -22.39 23.30 10.57
CA SER A 17 -22.63 22.55 11.81
C SER A 17 -23.29 21.19 11.54
N GLN A 18 -24.04 21.05 10.45
CA GLN A 18 -24.68 19.81 10.03
C GLN A 18 -23.71 18.85 9.31
N VAL A 19 -22.56 19.34 8.85
CA VAL A 19 -21.57 18.56 8.08
C VAL A 19 -20.50 17.98 9.01
N LYS A 20 -20.54 16.66 9.27
CA LYS A 20 -19.55 16.01 10.15
C LYS A 20 -18.11 16.06 9.64
N ALA A 21 -17.91 16.12 8.32
CA ALA A 21 -16.58 16.16 7.72
C ALA A 21 -15.98 17.57 7.84
N ARG A 22 -15.31 17.85 8.96
CA ARG A 22 -14.68 19.16 9.21
C ARG A 22 -13.65 19.57 8.17
N GLU A 23 -13.01 18.59 7.52
CA GLU A 23 -12.00 18.84 6.48
C GLU A 23 -12.56 19.52 5.21
N VAL A 24 -13.89 19.52 4.99
CA VAL A 24 -14.53 20.22 3.87
C VAL A 24 -15.15 21.56 4.27
N HIS A 25 -15.13 21.94 5.55
CA HIS A 25 -15.81 23.16 6.01
C HIS A 25 -15.24 24.42 5.35
N THR A 26 -13.92 24.50 5.19
CA THR A 26 -13.28 25.64 4.52
C THR A 26 -13.72 25.73 3.07
N ASP A 27 -13.65 24.62 2.32
CA ASP A 27 -14.05 24.59 0.91
C ASP A 27 -15.55 24.90 0.73
N LEU A 28 -16.41 24.36 1.58
CA LEU A 28 -17.86 24.64 1.54
C LEU A 28 -18.17 26.11 1.85
N ARG A 29 -17.47 26.71 2.82
CA ARG A 29 -17.61 28.13 3.14
C ARG A 29 -17.18 29.01 1.98
N ASP A 30 -16.08 28.66 1.33
CA ASP A 30 -15.56 29.41 0.19
C ASP A 30 -16.49 29.29 -1.02
N GLU A 31 -16.92 28.08 -1.39
CA GLU A 31 -17.77 27.83 -2.56
C GLU A 31 -19.17 28.43 -2.40
N LEU A 32 -19.87 28.09 -1.31
CA LEU A 32 -21.22 28.60 -1.08
C LEU A 32 -21.19 30.09 -0.72
N GLY A 33 -20.16 30.55 -0.02
CA GLY A 33 -19.97 31.97 0.26
C GLY A 33 -19.67 32.78 -1.00
N ASN A 34 -18.98 32.21 -2.00
CA ASN A 34 -18.80 32.84 -3.31
C ASN A 34 -20.13 32.88 -4.08
N HIS A 35 -20.89 31.78 -4.10
CA HIS A 35 -22.22 31.77 -4.75
C HIS A 35 -23.20 32.77 -4.15
N ILE A 36 -23.24 32.91 -2.82
CA ILE A 36 -24.05 33.94 -2.15
C ILE A 36 -23.59 35.34 -2.60
N ARG A 37 -22.28 35.59 -2.67
CA ARG A 37 -21.73 36.87 -3.12
C ARG A 37 -22.04 37.16 -4.59
N GLU A 38 -21.99 36.16 -5.47
CA GLU A 38 -22.39 36.31 -6.88
C GLU A 38 -23.87 36.70 -6.99
N MET A 39 -24.77 36.00 -6.30
CA MET A 39 -26.21 36.35 -6.29
C MET A 39 -26.49 37.75 -5.74
N MET A 40 -25.72 38.19 -4.74
CA MET A 40 -25.84 39.54 -4.22
C MET A 40 -25.44 40.58 -5.27
N LEU A 41 -24.31 40.38 -5.95
CA LEU A 41 -23.84 41.31 -7.00
C LEU A 41 -24.87 41.45 -8.12
N ASP A 42 -25.45 40.34 -8.58
CA ASP A 42 -26.50 40.35 -9.60
C ASP A 42 -27.70 41.22 -9.18
N LYS A 43 -28.10 41.17 -7.90
CA LYS A 43 -29.22 41.98 -7.37
C LYS A 43 -28.86 43.43 -7.09
N GLU A 44 -27.62 43.71 -6.69
CA GLU A 44 -27.12 45.08 -6.58
C GLU A 44 -27.10 45.77 -7.95
N GLU A 45 -26.79 45.05 -9.03
CA GLU A 45 -26.88 45.56 -10.41
C GLU A 45 -28.32 45.84 -10.87
N GLU A 46 -29.29 45.06 -10.38
CA GLU A 46 -30.72 45.31 -10.59
C GLU A 46 -31.26 46.50 -9.75
N GLY A 47 -30.41 47.12 -8.93
CA GLY A 47 -30.73 48.32 -8.15
C GLY A 47 -31.22 48.05 -6.73
N LEU A 48 -31.15 46.81 -6.23
CA LEU A 48 -31.43 46.51 -4.82
C LEU A 48 -30.33 47.07 -3.92
N THR A 49 -30.69 47.44 -2.69
CA THR A 49 -29.69 47.74 -1.69
C THR A 49 -28.91 46.48 -1.31
N GLN A 50 -27.67 46.62 -0.85
CA GLN A 50 -26.86 45.47 -0.43
C GLN A 50 -27.54 44.59 0.64
N GLU A 51 -28.44 45.18 1.44
CA GLU A 51 -29.12 44.45 2.52
C GLU A 51 -30.26 43.59 1.98
N GLU A 52 -31.06 44.15 1.07
CA GLU A 52 -32.09 43.40 0.34
C GLU A 52 -31.46 42.32 -0.55
N ALA A 53 -30.32 42.61 -1.18
CA ALA A 53 -29.57 41.63 -1.96
C ALA A 53 -29.04 40.47 -1.11
N ALA A 54 -28.55 40.74 0.11
CA ALA A 54 -28.09 39.71 1.03
C ALA A 54 -29.24 38.83 1.55
N GLU A 55 -30.38 39.44 1.88
CA GLU A 55 -31.58 38.72 2.33
C GLU A 55 -32.13 37.82 1.21
N TYR A 56 -32.23 38.36 -0.01
CA TYR A 56 -32.59 37.60 -1.21
C TYR A 56 -31.64 36.42 -1.44
N ALA A 57 -30.32 36.64 -1.39
CA ALA A 57 -29.34 35.58 -1.63
C ALA A 57 -29.43 34.46 -0.59
N ILE A 58 -29.68 34.79 0.69
CA ILE A 58 -29.90 33.79 1.75
C ILE A 58 -31.21 33.03 1.52
N GLU A 59 -32.29 33.72 1.14
CA GLU A 59 -33.58 33.11 0.86
C GLU A 59 -33.49 32.11 -0.32
N GLN A 60 -32.76 32.47 -1.38
CA GLN A 60 -32.51 31.59 -2.53
C GLN A 60 -31.69 30.33 -2.16
N MET A 61 -30.81 30.42 -1.17
CA MET A 61 -30.08 29.25 -0.66
C MET A 61 -30.98 28.29 0.12
N GLY A 62 -32.10 28.77 0.66
CA GLY A 62 -33.06 28.00 1.43
C GLY A 62 -32.66 27.80 2.90
N ASP A 63 -33.24 26.79 3.55
CA ASP A 63 -32.96 26.50 4.96
C ASP A 63 -31.51 25.98 5.16
N PRO A 64 -30.69 26.63 6.02
CA PRO A 64 -29.32 26.20 6.27
C PRO A 64 -29.23 24.77 6.80
N THR A 65 -30.23 24.29 7.55
CA THR A 65 -30.20 22.93 8.09
C THR A 65 -30.45 21.88 7.01
N ALA A 66 -31.38 22.13 6.08
CA ALA A 66 -31.65 21.27 4.94
C ALA A 66 -30.46 21.21 3.98
N VAL A 67 -29.87 22.36 3.65
CA VAL A 67 -28.64 22.45 2.83
C VAL A 67 -27.48 21.74 3.54
N GLY A 68 -27.33 21.95 4.85
CA GLY A 68 -26.27 21.29 5.63
C GLY A 68 -26.40 19.77 5.63
N LYS A 69 -27.61 19.22 5.75
CA LYS A 69 -27.87 17.77 5.65
C LYS A 69 -27.59 17.23 4.25
N SER A 70 -27.91 17.98 3.20
CA SER A 70 -27.62 17.57 1.81
C SER A 70 -26.10 17.55 1.57
N MET A 71 -25.37 18.58 2.03
CA MET A 71 -23.91 18.66 1.98
C MET A 71 -23.25 17.54 2.80
N HIS A 72 -23.81 17.20 3.97
CA HIS A 72 -23.32 16.07 4.77
C HIS A 72 -23.45 14.74 4.01
N LYS A 73 -24.57 14.51 3.32
CA LYS A 73 -24.81 13.27 2.54
C LYS A 73 -23.80 13.14 1.40
N LEU A 74 -23.44 14.26 0.77
CA LEU A 74 -22.45 14.31 -0.30
C LEU A 74 -21.03 14.08 0.23
N HIS A 75 -20.66 14.67 1.37
CA HIS A 75 -19.29 14.65 1.90
C HIS A 75 -19.10 13.71 3.10
N ARG A 76 -19.89 12.64 3.21
CA ARG A 76 -19.73 11.67 4.30
C ARG A 76 -18.57 10.72 4.05
N HIS A 77 -17.77 10.46 5.08
CA HIS A 77 -16.78 9.40 5.05
C HIS A 77 -17.44 8.03 4.82
N ARG A 78 -16.88 7.21 3.92
CA ARG A 78 -17.38 5.85 3.65
C ARG A 78 -16.30 4.81 3.85
N MET A 79 -16.60 3.76 4.62
CA MET A 79 -15.66 2.67 4.84
C MET A 79 -15.89 1.52 3.87
N HIS A 80 -14.82 0.84 3.44
CA HIS A 80 -14.91 -0.36 2.63
C HIS A 80 -15.03 -1.61 3.51
N TRP A 81 -16.22 -1.85 4.08
CA TRP A 81 -16.45 -2.94 5.04
C TRP A 81 -16.02 -4.33 4.55
N GLY A 82 -16.21 -4.63 3.26
CA GLY A 82 -15.74 -5.90 2.69
C GLY A 82 -14.22 -6.10 2.87
N LEU A 83 -13.41 -5.06 2.67
CA LEU A 83 -11.95 -5.19 2.83
C LEU A 83 -11.57 -5.36 4.31
N ILE A 84 -12.28 -4.69 5.23
CA ILE A 84 -12.05 -4.87 6.67
C ILE A 84 -12.38 -6.29 7.11
N ILE A 85 -13.54 -6.82 6.69
CA ILE A 85 -13.96 -8.19 7.02
C ILE A 85 -12.95 -9.19 6.45
N GLY A 86 -12.49 -8.97 5.21
CA GLY A 86 -11.41 -9.74 4.59
C GLY A 86 -10.13 -9.73 5.42
N LEU A 87 -9.67 -8.54 5.85
CA LEU A 87 -8.48 -8.40 6.70
C LEU A 87 -8.63 -9.11 8.05
N ILE A 88 -9.78 -8.97 8.71
CA ILE A 88 -10.06 -9.66 9.98
C ILE A 88 -10.01 -11.18 9.76
N SER A 89 -10.61 -11.68 8.67
CA SER A 89 -10.57 -13.12 8.36
C SER A 89 -9.15 -13.62 8.10
N LEU A 90 -8.33 -12.87 7.36
CA LEU A 90 -6.92 -13.20 7.11
C LEU A 90 -6.11 -13.16 8.42
N ALA A 91 -6.36 -12.18 9.29
CA ALA A 91 -5.70 -12.08 10.59
C ALA A 91 -6.02 -13.27 11.50
N ILE A 92 -7.28 -13.72 11.52
CA ILE A 92 -7.71 -14.90 12.29
C ILE A 92 -7.00 -16.14 11.75
N VAL A 93 -7.01 -16.35 10.43
CA VAL A 93 -6.31 -17.48 9.79
C VAL A 93 -4.80 -17.42 10.10
N SER A 94 -4.20 -16.25 10.01
CA SER A 94 -2.79 -16.00 10.32
C SER A 94 -2.42 -16.41 11.76
N LEU A 95 -3.15 -15.91 12.75
CA LEU A 95 -2.93 -16.25 14.15
C LEU A 95 -3.17 -17.75 14.41
N PHE A 96 -4.19 -18.32 13.77
CA PHE A 96 -4.53 -19.72 13.95
C PHE A 96 -3.46 -20.65 13.36
N LEU A 97 -2.96 -20.37 12.15
CA LEU A 97 -1.85 -21.11 11.56
C LEU A 97 -0.58 -21.00 12.41
N MET A 98 -0.28 -19.81 12.94
CA MET A 98 0.88 -19.62 13.80
C MET A 98 0.74 -20.38 15.13
N TRP A 99 -0.47 -20.42 15.69
CA TRP A 99 -0.75 -21.22 16.87
C TRP A 99 -0.55 -22.73 16.61
N ILE A 100 -1.07 -23.24 15.50
CA ILE A 100 -0.85 -24.65 15.08
C ILE A 100 0.65 -24.92 14.91
N PHE A 101 1.37 -24.01 14.26
CA PHE A 101 2.82 -24.11 14.08
C PHE A 101 3.55 -24.25 15.43
N THR A 102 3.32 -23.30 16.33
CA THR A 102 4.04 -23.21 17.61
C THR A 102 3.67 -24.27 18.64
N THR A 103 2.48 -24.88 18.53
CA THR A 103 2.05 -25.95 19.45
C THR A 103 2.62 -27.31 19.05
N ASN A 104 2.81 -27.56 17.76
CA ASN A 104 3.33 -28.83 17.24
C ASN A 104 4.86 -28.82 17.05
N VAL A 105 5.52 -27.67 17.14
CA VAL A 105 7.00 -27.60 17.06
C VAL A 105 7.63 -28.01 18.40
N THR A 106 8.57 -28.94 18.33
CA THR A 106 9.25 -29.48 19.53
C THR A 106 10.31 -28.54 20.09
N ASN A 107 10.88 -27.66 19.26
CA ASN A 107 11.93 -26.74 19.66
C ASN A 107 11.34 -25.48 20.33
N THR A 108 11.71 -25.29 21.61
CA THR A 108 11.22 -24.22 22.48
C THR A 108 11.53 -22.81 21.98
N MET A 109 12.56 -22.64 21.13
CA MET A 109 12.89 -21.35 20.52
C MET A 109 11.72 -20.82 19.67
N TYR A 110 11.05 -21.70 18.92
CA TYR A 110 9.98 -21.33 18.00
C TYR A 110 8.64 -21.11 18.72
N GLN A 111 8.46 -21.65 19.93
CA GLN A 111 7.24 -21.44 20.72
C GLN A 111 7.02 -19.97 21.08
N SER A 112 8.10 -19.22 21.29
CA SER A 112 8.06 -17.77 21.58
C SER A 112 7.55 -16.92 20.40
N MET A 113 7.54 -17.47 19.18
CA MET A 113 7.15 -16.75 17.99
C MET A 113 5.65 -16.42 17.95
N TYR A 114 4.79 -17.22 18.60
CA TYR A 114 3.35 -16.91 18.66
C TYR A 114 3.11 -15.57 19.36
N TYR A 115 3.79 -15.34 20.49
CA TYR A 115 3.72 -14.07 21.21
C TYR A 115 4.15 -12.90 20.31
N ASN A 116 5.29 -13.02 19.62
CA ASN A 116 5.77 -11.98 18.71
C ASN A 116 4.80 -11.73 17.55
N HIS A 117 4.19 -12.79 16.99
CA HIS A 117 3.21 -12.70 15.91
C HIS A 117 1.95 -11.93 16.33
N VAL A 118 1.46 -12.19 17.55
CA VAL A 118 0.36 -11.43 18.16
C VAL A 118 0.75 -9.97 18.35
N VAL A 119 1.94 -9.68 18.88
CA VAL A 119 2.42 -8.31 19.07
C VAL A 119 2.51 -7.56 17.74
N TYR A 120 3.10 -8.14 16.70
CA TYR A 120 3.19 -7.52 15.38
C TYR A 120 1.82 -7.31 14.73
N THR A 121 0.88 -8.24 14.92
CA THR A 121 -0.50 -8.11 14.42
C THR A 121 -1.24 -6.97 15.13
N VAL A 122 -1.15 -6.89 16.47
CA VAL A 122 -1.77 -5.82 17.26
C VAL A 122 -1.17 -4.46 16.90
N MET A 123 0.17 -4.35 16.85
CA MET A 123 0.85 -3.14 16.40
C MET A 123 0.42 -2.74 14.99
N GLY A 124 0.35 -3.70 14.07
CA GLY A 124 -0.13 -3.49 12.71
C GLY A 124 -1.54 -2.90 12.69
N ILE A 125 -2.49 -3.50 13.43
CA ILE A 125 -3.88 -3.00 13.52
C ILE A 125 -3.94 -1.57 14.10
N LEU A 126 -3.07 -1.23 15.06
CA LEU A 126 -2.96 0.13 15.58
C LEU A 126 -2.48 1.12 14.49
N PHE A 127 -1.44 0.75 13.72
CA PHE A 127 -0.98 1.55 12.59
C PHE A 127 -2.02 1.65 11.47
N MET A 128 -2.72 0.56 11.16
CA MET A 128 -3.84 0.56 10.20
C MET A 128 -4.90 1.58 10.62
N SER A 129 -5.31 1.51 11.90
CA SER A 129 -6.29 2.43 12.47
C SER A 129 -5.79 3.87 12.34
N PHE A 130 -4.55 4.15 12.74
CA PHE A 130 -3.94 5.48 12.57
C PHE A 130 -4.03 5.98 11.12
N PHE A 131 -3.60 5.17 10.14
CA PHE A 131 -3.59 5.59 8.73
C PHE A 131 -4.98 5.72 8.10
N ILE A 132 -6.00 5.02 8.60
CA ILE A 132 -7.40 5.23 8.19
C ILE A 132 -7.89 6.65 8.56
N PHE A 133 -7.45 7.17 9.70
CA PHE A 133 -7.79 8.53 10.16
C PHE A 133 -6.77 9.58 9.74
N PHE A 134 -5.57 9.20 9.33
CA PHE A 134 -4.55 10.12 8.84
C PHE A 134 -4.93 10.72 7.48
N ASP A 135 -4.77 12.03 7.31
CA ASP A 135 -4.97 12.69 6.01
C ASP A 135 -3.76 12.43 5.11
N TYR A 136 -3.93 11.54 4.14
CA TYR A 136 -2.88 11.14 3.20
C TYR A 136 -2.31 12.33 2.43
N ARG A 137 -3.05 13.43 2.24
CA ARG A 137 -2.54 14.63 1.54
C ARG A 137 -1.34 15.27 2.26
N LYS A 138 -1.23 15.10 3.58
CA LYS A 138 -0.04 15.53 4.36
C LYS A 138 1.23 14.81 3.90
N TRP A 139 1.09 13.58 3.42
CA TRP A 139 2.21 12.80 2.86
C TRP A 139 2.81 13.48 1.64
N LYS A 140 1.98 14.05 0.75
CA LYS A 140 2.48 14.78 -0.44
C LYS A 140 3.39 15.95 -0.04
N ARG A 141 3.03 16.68 1.02
CA ARG A 141 3.84 17.80 1.55
C ARG A 141 5.14 17.32 2.20
N ALA A 142 5.12 16.18 2.88
CA ALA A 142 6.27 15.61 3.55
C ALA A 142 7.16 14.73 2.65
N ALA A 143 6.79 14.51 1.38
CA ALA A 143 7.39 13.50 0.52
C ALA A 143 8.90 13.66 0.35
N TRP A 144 9.41 14.89 0.19
CA TRP A 144 10.84 15.17 0.11
C TRP A 144 11.59 14.78 1.39
N TRP A 145 11.04 15.13 2.55
CA TRP A 145 11.63 14.76 3.85
C TRP A 145 11.63 13.25 4.06
N ILE A 146 10.54 12.58 3.69
CA ILE A 146 10.42 11.12 3.78
C ILE A 146 11.44 10.44 2.85
N TYR A 147 11.57 10.92 1.62
CA TYR A 147 12.53 10.40 0.65
C TYR A 147 13.97 10.55 1.14
N ILE A 148 14.37 11.75 1.60
CA ILE A 148 15.73 12.01 2.09
C ILE A 148 16.01 11.18 3.35
N LEU A 149 15.09 11.19 4.31
CA LEU A 149 15.26 10.46 5.57
C LEU A 149 15.44 8.96 5.33
N LEU A 150 14.58 8.33 4.52
CA LEU A 150 14.69 6.89 4.28
C LEU A 150 15.94 6.51 3.50
N ASN A 151 16.36 7.30 2.51
CA ASN A 151 17.64 7.06 1.82
C ASN A 151 18.83 7.22 2.78
N LEU A 152 18.82 8.24 3.64
CA LEU A 152 19.85 8.43 4.65
C LEU A 152 19.90 7.25 5.63
N MET A 153 18.74 6.78 6.10
CA MET A 153 18.67 5.60 6.95
C MET A 153 19.21 4.36 6.24
N LEU A 154 18.85 4.13 4.97
CA LEU A 154 19.36 2.99 4.19
C LEU A 154 20.88 3.06 4.02
N TRP A 155 21.43 4.25 3.84
CA TRP A 155 22.88 4.45 3.72
C TRP A 155 23.63 4.18 5.02
N ILE A 156 23.09 4.58 6.18
CA ILE A 156 23.71 4.36 7.50
C ILE A 156 23.53 2.91 7.97
N ASN A 157 22.41 2.25 7.59
CA ASN A 157 22.01 0.97 8.16
C ASN A 157 23.09 -0.13 8.11
N PRO A 158 23.86 -0.33 7.01
CA PRO A 158 24.94 -1.30 6.97
C PRO A 158 26.01 -1.14 8.06
N MET A 159 26.19 0.07 8.60
CA MET A 159 27.21 0.40 9.61
C MET A 159 26.75 0.07 11.04
N ILE A 160 25.45 0.07 11.29
CA ILE A 160 24.86 -0.06 12.64
C ILE A 160 24.02 -1.33 12.82
N SER A 161 23.59 -1.95 11.71
CA SER A 161 22.67 -3.08 11.71
C SER A 161 23.40 -4.39 12.03
N PRO A 162 22.83 -5.25 12.91
CA PRO A 162 23.35 -6.60 13.09
C PRO A 162 23.19 -7.41 11.81
N ARG A 163 24.20 -8.22 11.48
CA ARG A 163 24.16 -9.10 10.32
C ARG A 163 23.30 -10.32 10.61
N VAL A 164 22.12 -10.41 9.99
CA VAL A 164 21.18 -11.52 10.12
C VAL A 164 20.99 -12.16 8.75
N ASN A 165 21.21 -13.48 8.65
CA ASN A 165 21.13 -14.24 7.40
C ASN A 165 21.94 -13.61 6.26
N GLY A 166 23.13 -13.08 6.58
CA GLY A 166 24.03 -12.47 5.61
C GLY A 166 23.72 -11.02 5.23
N THR A 167 22.60 -10.45 5.69
CA THR A 167 22.12 -9.10 5.34
C THR A 167 22.09 -8.15 6.54
N ASN A 168 22.35 -6.86 6.29
CA ASN A 168 22.32 -5.79 7.28
C ASN A 168 21.04 -4.94 7.08
N ARG A 169 19.87 -5.54 7.33
CA ARG A 169 18.55 -4.93 7.02
C ARG A 169 17.75 -4.46 8.23
N TYR A 170 18.12 -4.90 9.43
CA TYR A 170 17.35 -4.65 10.64
C TYR A 170 17.94 -3.50 11.45
N MET A 171 17.11 -2.53 11.82
CA MET A 171 17.47 -1.50 12.78
C MET A 171 16.85 -1.87 14.13
N THR A 172 17.71 -2.09 15.13
CA THR A 172 17.29 -2.51 16.47
C THR A 172 17.48 -1.37 17.47
N GLY A 173 16.44 -1.02 18.23
CA GLY A 173 16.53 0.02 19.27
C GLY A 173 15.33 0.00 20.20
N TYR A 174 15.57 0.25 21.50
CA TYR A 174 14.52 0.35 22.53
C TYR A 174 13.51 -0.83 22.56
N GLY A 175 13.97 -2.05 22.28
CA GLY A 175 13.12 -3.25 22.24
C GLY A 175 12.33 -3.45 20.93
N PHE A 176 12.51 -2.60 19.92
CA PHE A 176 11.87 -2.71 18.61
C PHE A 176 12.87 -3.11 17.53
N VAL A 177 12.38 -3.90 16.57
CA VAL A 177 13.12 -4.33 15.38
C VAL A 177 12.40 -3.84 14.12
N LEU A 178 12.99 -2.87 13.44
CA LEU A 178 12.48 -2.33 12.19
C LEU A 178 13.22 -2.95 11.01
N ASP A 179 12.50 -3.59 10.09
CA ASP A 179 13.07 -3.96 8.79
C ASP A 179 13.03 -2.74 7.87
N LEU A 180 14.18 -2.10 7.71
CA LEU A 180 14.31 -0.86 6.97
C LEU A 180 14.14 -1.09 5.46
N THR A 181 14.58 -2.24 4.95
CA THR A 181 14.44 -2.59 3.52
C THR A 181 12.99 -2.82 3.15
N THR A 182 12.21 -3.43 4.05
CA THR A 182 10.76 -3.60 3.90
C THR A 182 10.05 -2.24 3.94
N ALA A 183 10.43 -1.35 4.86
CA ALA A 183 9.89 0.02 4.88
C ALA A 183 10.17 0.78 3.57
N ALA A 184 11.41 0.72 3.10
CA ALA A 184 11.86 1.38 1.88
C ALA A 184 11.11 0.90 0.63
N MET A 185 10.92 -0.42 0.50
CA MET A 185 10.18 -1.05 -0.59
C MET A 185 8.76 -0.49 -0.74
N TRP A 186 8.06 -0.22 0.38
CA TRP A 186 6.71 0.35 0.39
C TRP A 186 6.70 1.87 0.24
N VAL A 187 7.53 2.58 1.00
CA VAL A 187 7.39 4.02 1.20
C VAL A 187 8.09 4.83 0.11
N LEU A 188 9.22 4.36 -0.43
CA LEU A 188 9.98 5.13 -1.41
C LEU A 188 9.23 5.29 -2.75
N PRO A 189 8.56 4.28 -3.32
CA PRO A 189 7.73 4.49 -4.51
C PRO A 189 6.62 5.52 -4.27
N LEU A 190 5.99 5.51 -3.09
CA LEU A 190 4.97 6.51 -2.71
C LEU A 190 5.57 7.92 -2.65
N ALA A 191 6.76 8.07 -2.05
CA ALA A 191 7.44 9.36 -1.95
C ALA A 191 7.90 9.88 -3.32
N ILE A 192 8.53 9.04 -4.15
CA ILE A 192 8.94 9.39 -5.52
C ILE A 192 7.73 9.81 -6.34
N GLY A 193 6.65 9.04 -6.28
CA GLY A 193 5.40 9.35 -6.94
C GLY A 193 4.82 10.69 -6.48
N ALA A 194 4.78 10.94 -5.18
CA ALA A 194 4.27 12.19 -4.61
C ALA A 194 5.06 13.42 -5.10
N ILE A 195 6.38 13.29 -5.26
CA ILE A 195 7.29 14.36 -5.70
C ILE A 195 7.15 14.64 -7.20
N LEU A 196 6.96 13.60 -8.02
CA LEU A 196 7.04 13.71 -9.48
C LEU A 196 5.70 13.63 -10.21
N ILE A 197 4.60 13.26 -9.54
CA ILE A 197 3.30 13.05 -10.20
C ILE A 197 2.85 14.26 -11.03
N ASP A 198 2.99 15.48 -10.50
CA ASP A 198 2.55 16.70 -11.19
C ASP A 198 3.44 17.00 -12.41
N LYS A 199 4.76 16.79 -12.29
CA LYS A 199 5.73 17.00 -13.38
C LYS A 199 5.58 15.97 -14.49
N LEU A 200 5.43 14.70 -14.14
CA LEU A 200 5.31 13.58 -15.10
C LEU A 200 4.01 13.61 -15.90
N ARG A 201 2.92 14.17 -15.33
CA ARG A 201 1.65 14.34 -16.05
C ARG A 201 1.60 15.61 -16.91
N SER A 202 2.14 16.73 -16.43
CA SER A 202 2.06 18.01 -17.15
C SER A 202 3.15 18.20 -18.19
N HIS A 203 4.39 17.79 -17.91
CA HIS A 203 5.57 18.06 -18.72
C HIS A 203 6.40 16.78 -18.90
N PHE A 204 5.97 15.93 -19.83
CA PHE A 204 6.72 14.74 -20.19
C PHE A 204 7.89 15.10 -21.12
N GLY A 205 9.07 15.29 -20.53
CA GLY A 205 10.32 15.56 -21.25
C GLY A 205 11.48 14.73 -20.72
N VAL A 206 12.61 14.74 -21.45
CA VAL A 206 13.81 13.96 -21.11
C VAL A 206 14.32 14.29 -19.70
N GLN A 207 14.28 15.56 -19.29
CA GLN A 207 14.68 15.99 -17.95
C GLN A 207 13.82 15.37 -16.83
N THR A 208 12.50 15.26 -17.05
CA THR A 208 11.58 14.65 -16.09
C THR A 208 11.82 13.14 -15.99
N ILE A 209 12.07 12.47 -17.12
CA ILE A 209 12.43 11.04 -17.15
C ILE A 209 13.76 10.81 -16.42
N LEU A 210 14.77 11.63 -16.70
CA LEU A 210 16.08 11.52 -16.05
C LEU A 210 15.98 11.77 -14.54
N SER A 211 15.15 12.73 -14.11
CA SER A 211 14.87 12.98 -12.69
C SER A 211 14.21 11.77 -12.04
N TYR A 212 13.25 11.14 -12.72
CA TYR A 212 12.61 9.92 -12.24
C TYR A 212 13.61 8.77 -12.09
N ILE A 213 14.43 8.53 -13.13
CA ILE A 213 15.47 7.49 -13.11
C ILE A 213 16.46 7.76 -11.96
N ALA A 214 16.92 9.00 -11.79
CA ALA A 214 17.85 9.35 -10.71
C ALA A 214 17.26 9.09 -9.31
N MET A 215 15.98 9.43 -9.12
CA MET A 215 15.29 9.20 -7.84
C MET A 215 15.01 7.71 -7.54
N VAL A 216 14.87 6.88 -8.57
CA VAL A 216 14.75 5.42 -8.41
C VAL A 216 16.12 4.77 -8.25
N ALA A 217 17.14 5.27 -8.95
CA ALA A 217 18.49 4.71 -8.94
C ALA A 217 19.16 4.80 -7.57
N LEU A 218 19.00 5.92 -6.86
CA LEU A 218 19.59 6.10 -5.52
C LEU A 218 19.18 4.98 -4.54
N PRO A 219 17.89 4.76 -4.24
CA PRO A 219 17.51 3.68 -3.34
C PRO A 219 17.77 2.29 -3.90
N ALA A 220 17.72 2.10 -5.23
CA ALA A 220 18.09 0.84 -5.85
C ALA A 220 19.56 0.46 -5.56
N VAL A 221 20.48 1.42 -5.65
CA VAL A 221 21.90 1.21 -5.30
C VAL A 221 22.07 0.91 -3.82
N LEU A 222 21.35 1.63 -2.94
CA LEU A 222 21.43 1.38 -1.49
C LEU A 222 20.91 0.00 -1.10
N LEU A 223 19.79 -0.44 -1.69
CA LEU A 223 19.24 -1.79 -1.48
C LEU A 223 20.19 -2.88 -2.02
N PHE A 224 20.82 -2.63 -3.18
CA PHE A 224 21.84 -3.51 -3.74
C PHE A 224 23.04 -3.66 -2.80
N GLN A 225 23.52 -2.56 -2.20
CA GLN A 225 24.65 -2.58 -1.25
C GLN A 225 24.32 -3.39 0.02
N ILE A 226 23.08 -3.33 0.51
CA ILE A 226 22.60 -4.15 1.64
C ILE A 226 22.51 -5.64 1.26
N SER A 227 22.65 -5.99 -0.01
CA SER A 227 22.48 -7.33 -0.57
C SER A 227 21.05 -7.89 -0.40
N ASP A 228 20.04 -7.02 -0.34
CA ASP A 228 18.63 -7.43 -0.28
C ASP A 228 17.94 -7.35 -1.66
N TRP A 229 18.22 -8.39 -2.45
CA TRP A 229 17.77 -8.49 -3.83
C TRP A 229 16.26 -8.62 -3.99
N VAL A 230 15.59 -9.27 -3.03
CA VAL A 230 14.14 -9.47 -3.09
C VAL A 230 13.43 -8.11 -2.98
N ARG A 231 13.77 -7.30 -1.98
CA ARG A 231 13.17 -5.96 -1.83
C ARG A 231 13.61 -5.01 -2.94
N LEU A 232 14.84 -5.14 -3.45
CA LEU A 232 15.30 -4.41 -4.64
C LEU A 232 14.42 -4.69 -5.87
N VAL A 233 14.18 -5.96 -6.19
CA VAL A 233 13.37 -6.37 -7.34
C VAL A 233 11.93 -5.88 -7.18
N MET A 234 11.35 -6.05 -5.99
CA MET A 234 9.99 -5.59 -5.71
C MET A 234 9.86 -4.07 -5.80
N PHE A 235 10.82 -3.32 -5.24
CA PHE A 235 10.90 -1.87 -5.38
C PHE A 235 11.02 -1.45 -6.85
N GLY A 236 11.84 -2.15 -7.63
CA GLY A 236 12.03 -1.91 -9.06
C GLY A 236 10.74 -2.13 -9.87
N ILE A 237 10.07 -3.27 -9.68
CA ILE A 237 8.80 -3.59 -10.33
C ILE A 237 7.75 -2.53 -10.02
N ILE A 238 7.62 -2.12 -8.75
CA ILE A 238 6.63 -1.14 -8.33
C ILE A 238 6.97 0.27 -8.83
N SER A 239 8.25 0.62 -8.92
CA SER A 239 8.67 1.84 -9.58
C SER A 239 8.31 1.82 -11.09
N LEU A 240 8.51 0.71 -11.79
CA LEU A 240 8.09 0.58 -13.19
C LEU A 240 6.56 0.69 -13.37
N VAL A 241 5.79 0.04 -12.49
CA VAL A 241 4.32 0.15 -12.46
C VAL A 241 3.89 1.60 -12.23
N LEU A 242 4.53 2.28 -11.28
CA LEU A 242 4.29 3.69 -10.99
C LEU A 242 4.57 4.58 -12.21
N PHE A 243 5.73 4.41 -12.85
CA PHE A 243 6.10 5.16 -14.04
C PHE A 243 5.09 4.97 -15.18
N GLY A 244 4.67 3.73 -15.43
CA GLY A 244 3.70 3.42 -16.48
C GLY A 244 2.31 3.95 -16.18
N TRP A 245 1.89 3.87 -14.92
CA TRP A 245 0.61 4.41 -14.50
C TRP A 245 0.57 5.95 -14.60
N ILE A 246 1.62 6.64 -14.14
CA ILE A 246 1.66 8.11 -14.18
C ILE A 246 1.73 8.64 -15.61
N THR A 247 2.61 8.07 -16.45
CA THR A 247 2.88 8.58 -17.79
C THR A 247 1.88 8.09 -18.84
N ARG A 248 1.21 6.95 -18.57
CA ARG A 248 0.38 6.20 -19.53
C ARG A 248 1.13 5.81 -20.82
N LYS A 249 2.46 5.83 -20.80
CA LYS A 249 3.29 5.50 -21.97
C LYS A 249 3.86 4.08 -21.87
N TRP A 250 2.98 3.09 -22.06
CA TRP A 250 3.30 1.67 -21.87
C TRP A 250 4.47 1.15 -22.73
N LEU A 251 4.74 1.77 -23.88
CA LEU A 251 5.90 1.42 -24.71
C LEU A 251 7.22 1.77 -24.02
N TYR A 252 7.38 2.99 -23.48
CA TYR A 252 8.60 3.36 -22.75
C TYR A 252 8.77 2.54 -21.49
N THR A 253 7.68 2.15 -20.83
CA THR A 253 7.76 1.28 -19.65
C THR A 253 8.17 -0.13 -20.01
N ALA A 254 7.70 -0.65 -21.15
CA ALA A 254 8.13 -1.95 -21.65
C ALA A 254 9.63 -1.92 -22.00
N VAL A 255 10.09 -0.89 -22.70
CA VAL A 255 11.52 -0.69 -23.01
C VAL A 255 12.35 -0.56 -21.73
N ALA A 256 11.91 0.25 -20.77
CA ALA A 256 12.59 0.39 -19.48
C ALA A 256 12.65 -0.95 -18.73
N THR A 257 11.57 -1.73 -18.76
CA THR A 257 11.51 -3.06 -18.12
C THR A 257 12.55 -3.99 -18.74
N VAL A 258 12.62 -4.05 -20.07
CA VAL A 258 13.61 -4.88 -20.79
C VAL A 258 15.03 -4.44 -20.43
N ILE A 259 15.33 -3.14 -20.47
CA ILE A 259 16.67 -2.63 -20.13
C ILE A 259 17.04 -2.97 -18.68
N THR A 260 16.12 -2.73 -17.73
CA THR A 260 16.38 -2.97 -16.30
C THR A 260 16.54 -4.46 -16.02
N ALA A 261 15.74 -5.32 -16.66
CA ALA A 261 15.86 -6.77 -16.56
C ALA A 261 17.19 -7.28 -17.14
N SER A 262 17.61 -6.76 -18.31
CA SER A 262 18.89 -7.11 -18.92
C SER A 262 20.09 -6.70 -18.06
N ILE A 263 20.06 -5.50 -17.47
CA ILE A 263 21.09 -5.06 -16.52
C ILE A 263 21.08 -5.93 -15.26
N GLY A 264 19.90 -6.25 -14.73
CA GLY A 264 19.75 -7.15 -13.58
C GLY A 264 20.32 -8.54 -13.86
N LEU A 265 20.04 -9.11 -15.03
CA LEU A 265 20.59 -10.39 -15.47
C LEU A 265 22.12 -10.33 -15.62
N LEU A 266 22.65 -9.27 -16.26
CA LEU A 266 24.09 -9.07 -16.40
C LEU A 266 24.77 -9.03 -15.02
N LEU A 267 24.23 -8.23 -14.09
CA LEU A 267 24.75 -8.15 -12.72
C LEU A 267 24.66 -9.49 -11.99
N LEU A 268 23.58 -10.25 -12.19
CA LEU A 268 23.46 -11.58 -11.60
C LEU A 268 24.55 -12.51 -12.14
N VAL A 269 24.85 -12.49 -13.43
CA VAL A 269 25.89 -13.34 -14.04
C VAL A 269 27.30 -12.90 -13.65
N THR A 270 27.60 -11.60 -13.65
CA THR A 270 28.97 -11.10 -13.44
C THR A 270 29.37 -11.06 -11.97
N THR A 271 28.41 -10.99 -11.07
CA THR A 271 28.63 -10.73 -9.64
C THR A 271 28.25 -11.94 -8.77
N ASP A 272 28.11 -13.13 -9.38
CA ASP A 272 27.53 -14.31 -8.72
C ASP A 272 28.46 -15.00 -7.71
N SER A 273 28.97 -14.25 -6.74
CA SER A 273 29.77 -14.81 -5.64
C SER A 273 28.96 -15.74 -4.72
N PHE A 274 27.63 -15.79 -4.86
CA PHE A 274 26.71 -16.53 -3.98
C PHE A 274 25.94 -17.66 -4.68
N HIS A 275 26.35 -18.08 -5.88
CA HIS A 275 25.72 -19.19 -6.64
C HIS A 275 24.20 -18.98 -6.80
N ARG A 276 23.79 -17.72 -7.01
CA ARG A 276 22.39 -17.30 -7.09
C ARG A 276 21.75 -17.82 -8.36
N LEU A 277 22.47 -17.86 -9.47
CA LEU A 277 21.99 -18.47 -10.70
C LEU A 277 21.73 -19.97 -10.50
N GLU A 278 22.56 -20.64 -9.70
CA GLU A 278 22.33 -22.05 -9.34
C GLU A 278 21.06 -22.20 -8.49
N ARG A 279 20.82 -21.33 -7.51
CA ARG A 279 19.55 -21.32 -6.75
C ARG A 279 18.32 -21.09 -7.63
N PHE A 280 18.43 -20.29 -8.68
CA PHE A 280 17.37 -20.10 -9.67
C PHE A 280 17.21 -21.32 -10.59
N SER A 281 18.30 -22.00 -10.95
CA SER A 281 18.28 -23.16 -11.84
C SER A 281 17.77 -24.43 -11.17
N VAL A 282 17.94 -24.56 -9.85
CA VAL A 282 17.48 -25.72 -9.04
C VAL A 282 15.98 -26.00 -9.20
N VAL A 283 15.16 -24.98 -9.43
CA VAL A 283 13.71 -25.15 -9.66
C VAL A 283 13.42 -25.91 -10.95
N PHE A 284 14.30 -25.78 -11.95
CA PHE A 284 14.15 -26.43 -13.25
C PHE A 284 14.75 -27.85 -13.25
N ASN A 285 15.73 -28.13 -12.39
CA ASN A 285 16.38 -29.43 -12.23
C ASN A 285 16.38 -29.90 -10.77
N LEU A 286 15.19 -30.20 -10.24
CA LEU A 286 15.01 -30.65 -8.86
C LEU A 286 15.64 -32.04 -8.57
N GLU A 287 15.85 -32.84 -9.63
CA GLU A 287 16.40 -34.20 -9.56
C GLU A 287 17.93 -34.22 -9.34
N ASP A 288 18.63 -33.15 -9.71
CA ASP A 288 20.10 -33.10 -9.70
C ASP A 288 20.68 -32.87 -8.28
N ALA A 289 19.87 -32.37 -7.33
CA ALA A 289 20.32 -32.08 -5.96
C ALA A 289 19.23 -32.31 -4.88
N PRO A 290 18.70 -33.54 -4.71
CA PRO A 290 17.55 -33.82 -3.84
C PRO A 290 17.83 -33.62 -2.34
N LEU A 291 19.10 -33.71 -1.91
CA LEU A 291 19.56 -33.48 -0.53
C LEU A 291 20.29 -32.15 -0.34
N GLY A 292 20.47 -31.37 -1.43
CA GLY A 292 21.12 -30.06 -1.43
C GLY A 292 20.10 -28.94 -1.62
N ASP A 293 20.34 -28.07 -2.59
CA ASP A 293 19.47 -26.91 -2.84
C ASP A 293 18.03 -27.28 -3.24
N GLY A 294 17.81 -28.48 -3.78
CA GLY A 294 16.48 -29.00 -4.15
C GLY A 294 15.66 -29.55 -2.98
N TYR A 295 16.27 -29.76 -1.81
CA TYR A 295 15.65 -30.44 -0.68
C TYR A 295 14.36 -29.76 -0.21
N ILE A 296 14.35 -28.42 -0.11
CA ILE A 296 13.19 -27.67 0.37
C ILE A 296 12.01 -27.82 -0.60
N TYR A 297 12.28 -27.76 -1.90
CA TYR A 297 11.24 -27.89 -2.93
C TYR A 297 10.63 -29.29 -2.95
N ASN A 298 11.47 -30.33 -2.90
CA ASN A 298 11.01 -31.73 -2.87
C ASN A 298 10.17 -32.01 -1.63
N SER A 299 10.54 -31.42 -0.50
CA SER A 299 9.81 -31.58 0.75
C SER A 299 8.46 -30.86 0.73
N ILE A 300 8.38 -29.63 0.20
CA ILE A 300 7.10 -28.94 -0.06
C ILE A 300 6.21 -29.81 -0.96
N MET A 301 6.76 -30.34 -2.06
CA MET A 301 6.02 -31.18 -2.99
C MET A 301 5.50 -32.46 -2.32
N GLY A 302 6.33 -33.12 -1.49
CA GLY A 302 5.94 -34.31 -0.75
C GLY A 302 4.82 -34.05 0.25
N ILE A 303 4.83 -32.91 0.94
CA ILE A 303 3.75 -32.49 1.85
C ILE A 303 2.46 -32.24 1.07
N LEU A 304 2.54 -31.51 -0.04
CA LEU A 304 1.38 -31.23 -0.87
C LEU A 304 0.74 -32.50 -1.45
N GLN A 305 1.55 -33.50 -1.77
CA GLN A 305 1.08 -34.80 -2.26
C GLN A 305 0.42 -35.62 -1.15
N SER A 306 0.93 -35.57 0.08
CA SER A 306 0.37 -36.35 1.20
C SER A 306 -0.89 -35.72 1.80
N ALA A 307 -1.06 -34.40 1.70
CA ALA A 307 -2.17 -33.65 2.31
C ALA A 307 -3.58 -34.08 1.85
N GLY A 308 -3.75 -34.55 0.61
CA GLY A 308 -5.07 -34.86 0.05
C GLY A 308 -6.06 -33.68 0.09
N TRP A 309 -7.36 -33.95 -0.06
CA TRP A 309 -8.40 -32.90 -0.09
C TRP A 309 -8.70 -32.28 1.27
N TRP A 310 -8.50 -33.03 2.35
CA TRP A 310 -8.94 -32.68 3.71
C TRP A 310 -7.81 -32.50 4.72
N GLY A 311 -6.55 -32.67 4.29
CA GLY A 311 -5.38 -32.48 5.12
C GLY A 311 -5.07 -33.68 6.01
N ASN A 312 -3.94 -33.57 6.69
CA ASN A 312 -3.41 -34.55 7.62
C ASN A 312 -3.88 -34.30 9.07
N GLY A 313 -4.64 -33.23 9.33
CA GLY A 313 -5.18 -32.88 10.66
C GLY A 313 -4.24 -32.01 11.50
N LEU A 314 -4.70 -31.65 12.71
CA LEU A 314 -4.00 -30.71 13.61
C LEU A 314 -2.78 -31.30 14.31
N ASP A 315 -2.74 -32.64 14.47
CA ASP A 315 -1.70 -33.36 15.22
C ASP A 315 -0.52 -33.81 14.31
N THR A 316 -0.32 -33.11 13.19
CA THR A 316 0.81 -33.38 12.29
C THR A 316 2.13 -33.17 13.02
N ALA A 317 2.88 -34.25 13.25
CA ALA A 317 4.23 -34.15 13.81
C ALA A 317 5.12 -33.29 12.89
N PHE A 318 5.74 -32.25 13.46
CA PHE A 318 6.71 -31.42 12.74
C PHE A 318 8.11 -32.01 12.91
N ASP A 319 8.58 -32.71 11.87
CA ASP A 319 9.97 -33.12 11.74
C ASP A 319 10.90 -31.92 11.48
N GLN A 320 12.20 -32.17 11.29
CA GLN A 320 13.19 -31.11 11.04
C GLN A 320 12.84 -30.23 9.83
N PHE A 321 12.16 -30.74 8.80
CA PHE A 321 11.81 -29.96 7.61
C PHE A 321 10.60 -29.05 7.85
N LYS A 322 9.57 -29.55 8.55
CA LYS A 322 8.36 -28.79 8.88
C LYS A 322 8.62 -27.60 9.82
N THR A 323 9.84 -27.47 10.36
CA THR A 323 10.27 -26.29 11.12
C THR A 323 10.28 -24.99 10.30
N SER A 324 10.31 -25.04 8.97
CA SER A 324 10.23 -23.85 8.10
C SER A 324 8.80 -23.41 7.74
N TYR A 325 7.76 -24.03 8.31
CA TYR A 325 6.36 -23.70 8.01
C TYR A 325 5.98 -22.24 8.27
N PHE A 326 6.66 -21.56 9.19
CA PHE A 326 6.42 -20.14 9.44
C PHE A 326 6.79 -19.24 8.25
N ASP A 327 7.67 -19.69 7.35
CA ASP A 327 8.01 -19.00 6.10
C ASP A 327 7.03 -19.34 4.95
N TYR A 328 6.30 -20.45 5.06
CA TYR A 328 5.37 -20.96 4.03
C TYR A 328 3.99 -21.28 4.60
N PRO A 329 3.23 -20.28 5.09
CA PRO A 329 1.94 -20.53 5.72
C PRO A 329 0.91 -21.18 4.78
N GLY A 330 1.04 -21.00 3.46
CA GLY A 330 0.22 -21.68 2.47
C GLY A 330 0.45 -23.21 2.43
N VAL A 331 1.70 -23.65 2.61
CA VAL A 331 2.05 -25.08 2.68
C VAL A 331 1.49 -25.69 3.96
N LEU A 332 1.66 -25.00 5.10
CA LEU A 332 1.08 -25.41 6.39
C LEU A 332 -0.46 -25.51 6.31
N LEU A 333 -1.12 -24.53 5.69
CA LEU A 333 -2.58 -24.55 5.51
C LEU A 333 -3.02 -25.80 4.73
N ILE A 334 -2.31 -26.15 3.65
CA ILE A 334 -2.64 -27.33 2.85
C ILE A 334 -2.30 -28.62 3.59
N ASP A 335 -1.16 -28.71 4.29
CA ASP A 335 -0.80 -29.89 5.09
C ASP A 335 -1.89 -30.23 6.12
N VAL A 336 -2.39 -29.21 6.82
CA VAL A 336 -3.33 -29.39 7.94
C VAL A 336 -4.78 -29.55 7.47
N PHE A 337 -5.24 -28.73 6.51
CA PHE A 337 -6.66 -28.65 6.10
C PHE A 337 -6.93 -29.13 4.68
N GLY A 338 -5.89 -29.48 3.93
CA GLY A 338 -6.00 -30.04 2.59
C GLY A 338 -6.13 -29.02 1.46
N TRP A 339 -6.16 -29.54 0.24
CA TRP A 339 -6.27 -28.73 -0.99
C TRP A 339 -7.53 -27.87 -1.05
N ALA A 340 -8.63 -28.28 -0.42
CA ALA A 340 -9.85 -27.48 -0.35
C ALA A 340 -9.61 -26.12 0.34
N ALA A 341 -8.86 -26.11 1.44
CA ALA A 341 -8.47 -24.88 2.13
C ALA A 341 -7.50 -24.03 1.30
N GLY A 342 -6.54 -24.67 0.61
CA GLY A 342 -5.63 -23.99 -0.31
C GLY A 342 -6.36 -23.27 -1.46
N ILE A 343 -7.34 -23.92 -2.08
CA ILE A 343 -8.19 -23.30 -3.11
C ILE A 343 -9.05 -22.17 -2.52
N GLY A 344 -9.59 -22.38 -1.31
CA GLY A 344 -10.32 -21.34 -0.58
C GLY A 344 -9.47 -20.08 -0.36
N LEU A 345 -8.21 -20.25 0.06
CA LEU A 345 -7.26 -19.15 0.23
C LEU A 345 -6.96 -18.44 -1.11
N LEU A 346 -6.76 -19.19 -2.20
CA LEU A 346 -6.57 -18.63 -3.54
C LEU A 346 -7.76 -17.75 -3.96
N VAL A 347 -8.99 -18.25 -3.78
CA VAL A 347 -10.21 -17.50 -4.09
C VAL A 347 -10.33 -16.25 -3.22
N ALA A 348 -10.03 -16.36 -1.93
CA ALA A 348 -10.04 -15.22 -1.01
C ALA A 348 -9.05 -14.13 -1.44
N ILE A 349 -7.85 -14.50 -1.90
CA ILE A 349 -6.82 -13.57 -2.38
C ILE A 349 -7.23 -12.90 -3.68
N ILE A 350 -7.75 -13.67 -4.66
CA ILE A 350 -8.26 -13.11 -5.91
C ILE A 350 -9.36 -12.08 -5.60
N TRP A 351 -10.28 -12.42 -4.71
CA TRP A 351 -11.34 -11.52 -4.29
C TRP A 351 -10.80 -10.28 -3.57
N PHE A 352 -9.81 -10.44 -2.69
CA PHE A 352 -9.19 -9.36 -1.93
C PHE A 352 -8.48 -8.35 -2.85
N VAL A 353 -7.64 -8.84 -3.76
CA VAL A 353 -6.95 -8.02 -4.78
C VAL A 353 -7.96 -7.36 -5.72
N ALA A 354 -8.94 -8.10 -6.23
CA ALA A 354 -9.97 -7.53 -7.09
C ALA A 354 -10.78 -6.44 -6.38
N SER A 355 -11.04 -6.59 -5.08
CA SER A 355 -11.72 -5.58 -4.26
C SER A 355 -10.89 -4.31 -4.13
N MET A 356 -9.58 -4.42 -3.91
CA MET A 356 -8.67 -3.28 -3.93
C MET A 356 -8.66 -2.58 -5.29
N VAL A 357 -8.55 -3.32 -6.40
CA VAL A 357 -8.60 -2.73 -7.76
C VAL A 357 -9.92 -1.99 -8.01
N LYS A 358 -11.06 -2.55 -7.58
CA LYS A 358 -12.38 -1.91 -7.73
C LYS A 358 -12.52 -0.59 -6.96
N THR A 359 -11.64 -0.29 -6.01
CA THR A 359 -11.63 1.02 -5.34
C THR A 359 -11.07 2.13 -6.22
N LEU A 360 -10.17 1.81 -7.14
CA LEU A 360 -9.44 2.77 -7.97
C LEU A 360 -10.32 3.74 -8.78
N PRO A 361 -11.33 3.28 -9.56
CA PRO A 361 -12.18 4.19 -10.34
C PRO A 361 -13.06 5.10 -9.48
N ARG A 362 -13.18 4.82 -8.17
CA ARG A 362 -14.00 5.60 -7.24
C ARG A 362 -13.24 6.76 -6.60
N ILE A 363 -11.92 6.81 -6.74
CA ILE A 363 -11.10 7.91 -6.22
C ILE A 363 -11.04 9.02 -7.26
N ARG A 364 -11.19 10.27 -6.84
CA ARG A 364 -11.21 11.44 -7.73
C ARG A 364 -9.83 12.03 -7.95
N ASP A 365 -9.01 12.14 -6.92
CA ASP A 365 -7.68 12.75 -6.99
C ASP A 365 -6.59 11.78 -7.46
N ASP A 366 -5.65 12.31 -8.24
CA ASP A 366 -4.58 11.52 -8.84
C ASP A 366 -3.58 10.99 -7.81
N PHE A 367 -3.33 11.74 -6.74
CA PHE A 367 -2.42 11.30 -5.68
C PHE A 367 -3.00 10.11 -4.91
N GLY A 368 -4.28 10.16 -4.53
CA GLY A 368 -5.00 9.04 -3.94
C GLY A 368 -5.03 7.82 -4.85
N ARG A 369 -5.30 8.00 -6.15
CA ARG A 369 -5.24 6.89 -7.13
C ARG A 369 -3.85 6.25 -7.21
N MET A 370 -2.78 7.06 -7.20
CA MET A 370 -1.40 6.59 -7.21
C MET A 370 -1.10 5.70 -5.98
N ILE A 371 -1.53 6.13 -4.79
CA ILE A 371 -1.39 5.36 -3.55
C ILE A 371 -2.06 3.99 -3.69
N ILE A 372 -3.30 3.95 -4.18
CA ILE A 372 -4.04 2.69 -4.37
C ILE A 372 -3.32 1.79 -5.37
N VAL A 373 -2.82 2.32 -6.49
CA VAL A 373 -2.11 1.54 -7.51
C VAL A 373 -0.85 0.91 -6.94
N ILE A 374 -0.01 1.67 -6.26
CA ILE A 374 1.24 1.16 -5.65
C ILE A 374 0.91 0.06 -4.65
N ILE A 375 -0.02 0.33 -3.73
CA ILE A 375 -0.31 -0.60 -2.64
C ILE A 375 -0.95 -1.89 -3.14
N THR A 376 -1.92 -1.75 -4.05
CA THR A 376 -2.60 -2.92 -4.64
C THR A 376 -1.63 -3.76 -5.45
N SER A 377 -0.74 -3.13 -6.23
CA SER A 377 0.24 -3.85 -7.05
C SER A 377 1.27 -4.59 -6.19
N MET A 378 1.72 -3.98 -5.08
CA MET A 378 2.66 -4.61 -4.16
C MET A 378 2.03 -5.82 -3.47
N PHE A 379 0.81 -5.68 -2.92
CA PHE A 379 0.10 -6.82 -2.32
C PHE A 379 -0.20 -7.92 -3.33
N ALA A 380 -0.64 -7.57 -4.54
CA ALA A 380 -0.88 -8.55 -5.59
C ALA A 380 0.39 -9.33 -5.93
N LEU A 381 1.52 -8.63 -6.11
CA LEU A 381 2.81 -9.26 -6.39
C LEU A 381 3.21 -10.21 -5.25
N GLN A 382 3.17 -9.75 -4.00
CA GLN A 382 3.54 -10.56 -2.83
C GLN A 382 2.64 -11.78 -2.65
N MET A 383 1.32 -11.60 -2.71
CA MET A 383 0.35 -12.68 -2.51
C MET A 383 0.42 -13.73 -3.63
N VAL A 384 0.48 -13.29 -4.89
CA VAL A 384 0.60 -14.21 -6.04
C VAL A 384 1.91 -14.97 -5.98
N TYR A 385 3.03 -14.30 -5.66
CA TYR A 385 4.32 -14.95 -5.53
C TYR A 385 4.33 -15.95 -4.37
N SER A 386 3.75 -15.59 -3.22
CA SER A 386 3.67 -16.49 -2.06
C SER A 386 2.81 -17.73 -2.32
N LEU A 387 1.71 -17.58 -3.06
CA LEU A 387 0.92 -18.71 -3.54
C LEU A 387 1.68 -19.57 -4.54
N ALA A 388 2.44 -18.95 -5.46
CA ALA A 388 3.28 -19.68 -6.39
C ALA A 388 4.37 -20.47 -5.65
N MET A 389 5.01 -19.89 -4.64
CA MET A 389 6.00 -20.58 -3.78
C MET A 389 5.40 -21.78 -3.06
N THR A 390 4.12 -21.69 -2.66
CA THR A 390 3.42 -22.82 -2.02
C THR A 390 3.41 -24.06 -2.90
N THR A 391 3.44 -23.92 -4.24
CA THR A 391 3.46 -25.06 -5.17
C THR A 391 4.82 -25.75 -5.31
N GLY A 392 5.89 -25.17 -4.77
CA GLY A 392 7.26 -25.67 -4.95
C GLY A 392 7.80 -25.57 -6.38
N ARG A 393 7.14 -24.81 -7.29
CA ARG A 393 7.53 -24.69 -8.72
C ARG A 393 8.12 -23.34 -9.11
N VAL A 394 8.31 -22.44 -8.17
CA VAL A 394 8.97 -21.15 -8.40
C VAL A 394 10.09 -20.97 -7.37
N PRO A 395 11.12 -20.16 -7.67
CA PRO A 395 12.22 -19.93 -6.75
C PRO A 395 11.74 -19.49 -5.37
N ILE A 396 12.21 -20.17 -4.34
CA ILE A 396 11.93 -19.83 -2.96
C ILE A 396 12.74 -18.57 -2.62
N LEU A 397 12.04 -17.45 -2.49
CA LEU A 397 12.60 -16.15 -2.13
C LEU A 397 12.06 -15.72 -0.77
N SER A 398 12.74 -14.80 -0.10
CA SER A 398 12.30 -14.21 1.17
C SER A 398 11.15 -13.19 0.99
N VAL A 399 10.16 -13.52 0.16
CA VAL A 399 8.88 -12.80 0.02
C VAL A 399 7.94 -13.36 1.07
N VAL A 400 7.47 -12.51 1.98
CA VAL A 400 6.57 -12.97 3.04
C VAL A 400 5.12 -12.83 2.59
N PHE A 401 4.29 -13.79 2.98
CA PHE A 401 2.87 -13.81 2.65
C PHE A 401 2.14 -12.68 3.39
N PRO A 402 1.58 -11.67 2.69
CA PRO A 402 1.02 -10.52 3.38
C PRO A 402 -0.12 -10.88 4.32
N PHE A 403 -0.13 -10.28 5.51
CA PHE A 403 -1.08 -10.53 6.60
C PHE A 403 -1.04 -11.93 7.25
N ILE A 404 -0.49 -12.96 6.58
CA ILE A 404 -0.47 -14.35 7.06
C ILE A 404 0.89 -14.78 7.58
N GLY A 405 1.97 -14.44 6.87
CA GLY A 405 3.32 -14.89 7.23
C GLY A 405 3.82 -14.29 8.53
N TYR A 406 4.84 -14.92 9.11
CA TYR A 406 5.43 -14.46 10.36
C TYR A 406 6.42 -13.30 10.16
N GLY A 407 6.38 -12.29 11.04
CA GLY A 407 7.44 -11.30 11.20
C GLY A 407 6.95 -9.85 11.29
N ASN A 408 7.91 -8.92 11.42
CA ASN A 408 7.64 -7.50 11.59
C ASN A 408 7.02 -6.83 10.34
N HIS A 409 7.07 -7.48 9.18
CA HIS A 409 6.46 -7.01 7.93
C HIS A 409 4.95 -6.76 8.08
N LEU A 410 4.26 -7.50 8.96
CA LEU A 410 2.85 -7.31 9.26
C LEU A 410 2.51 -5.87 9.63
N ILE A 411 3.41 -5.19 10.38
CA ILE A 411 3.20 -3.79 10.76
C ILE A 411 3.07 -2.91 9.50
N PHE A 412 3.92 -3.14 8.50
CA PHE A 412 3.87 -2.42 7.24
C PHE A 412 2.66 -2.81 6.40
N ASP A 413 2.31 -4.10 6.31
CA ASP A 413 1.14 -4.56 5.57
C ASP A 413 -0.14 -3.89 6.09
N TYR A 414 -0.35 -3.93 7.42
CA TYR A 414 -1.49 -3.28 8.05
C TYR A 414 -1.45 -1.75 7.93
N ALA A 415 -0.27 -1.13 8.04
CA ALA A 415 -0.12 0.32 7.83
C ALA A 415 -0.50 0.73 6.39
N MET A 416 -0.03 -0.03 5.39
CA MET A 416 -0.28 0.28 3.98
C MET A 416 -1.74 0.06 3.60
N ILE A 417 -2.37 -1.05 4.02
CA ILE A 417 -3.81 -1.22 3.77
C ILE A 417 -4.63 -0.17 4.53
N GLY A 418 -4.18 0.26 5.71
CA GLY A 418 -4.77 1.37 6.44
C GLY A 418 -4.71 2.69 5.67
N LEU A 419 -3.60 2.97 5.00
CA LEU A 419 -3.47 4.13 4.12
C LEU A 419 -4.43 4.05 2.93
N LEU A 420 -4.51 2.90 2.25
CA LEU A 420 -5.45 2.66 1.15
C LEU A 420 -6.90 2.90 1.60
N LEU A 421 -7.28 2.36 2.78
CA LEU A 421 -8.59 2.58 3.38
C LEU A 421 -8.81 4.05 3.76
N GLY A 422 -7.78 4.75 4.23
CA GLY A 422 -7.80 6.18 4.54
C GLY A 422 -8.03 7.06 3.30
N VAL A 423 -7.48 6.66 2.14
CA VAL A 423 -7.77 7.28 0.83
C VAL A 423 -9.22 7.00 0.44
N TYR A 424 -9.66 5.73 0.47
CA TYR A 424 -11.03 5.36 0.11
C TYR A 424 -12.08 6.06 0.98
N ARG A 425 -11.78 6.24 2.27
CA ARG A 425 -12.64 6.91 3.23
C ARG A 425 -12.95 8.36 2.83
N ARG A 426 -12.00 9.04 2.21
CA ARG A 426 -12.07 10.46 1.81
C ARG A 426 -12.46 10.69 0.36
N LYS A 427 -12.82 9.64 -0.38
CA LYS A 427 -13.17 9.74 -1.81
C LYS A 427 -14.26 10.78 -2.13
N ASP A 428 -15.17 10.99 -1.17
CA ASP A 428 -16.31 11.91 -1.30
C ASP A 428 -16.04 13.27 -0.62
N THR A 429 -14.89 13.45 0.07
CA THR A 429 -14.51 14.70 0.76
C THR A 429 -13.45 15.52 0.03
N VAL A 430 -12.89 15.00 -1.06
CA VAL A 430 -11.95 15.76 -1.89
C VAL A 430 -12.74 16.67 -2.83
N SER A 431 -12.67 17.99 -2.59
CA SER A 431 -13.27 18.99 -3.47
C SER A 431 -12.51 19.08 -4.80
N LEU A 432 -13.24 19.31 -5.90
CA LEU A 432 -12.72 19.40 -7.26
C LEU A 432 -12.01 20.74 -7.56
N ARG A 433 -11.46 21.43 -6.54
CA ARG A 433 -10.82 22.75 -6.71
C ARG A 433 -9.70 22.74 -7.78
N ASN A 434 -9.12 21.59 -8.09
CA ASN A 434 -8.10 21.44 -9.13
C ASN A 434 -8.64 21.33 -10.58
N GLU A 435 -9.94 21.14 -10.81
CA GLU A 435 -10.49 21.12 -12.19
C GLU A 435 -10.77 22.55 -12.71
N LYS A 436 -11.24 23.47 -11.85
CA LYS A 436 -11.50 24.87 -12.27
C LYS A 436 -10.21 25.64 -12.60
N SER A 437 -9.07 25.36 -11.96
CA SER A 437 -7.78 25.98 -12.30
C SER A 437 -7.19 25.50 -13.62
N HIS A 438 -7.64 24.34 -14.14
CA HIS A 438 -7.20 23.83 -15.44
C HIS A 438 -8.07 24.32 -16.59
N GLN A 439 -9.36 24.65 -16.36
CA GLN A 439 -10.22 25.23 -17.40
C GLN A 439 -9.97 26.73 -17.63
N THR A 440 -9.45 27.46 -16.64
CA THR A 440 -9.06 28.88 -16.79
C THR A 440 -7.71 29.09 -17.47
N ALA A 441 -6.95 28.02 -17.77
CA ALA A 441 -5.65 28.09 -18.44
C ALA A 441 -5.70 27.80 -19.95
N THR A 442 -6.90 27.58 -20.51
CA THR A 442 -7.11 27.55 -21.97
C THR A 442 -7.56 28.94 -22.41
N PRO A 443 -6.69 29.77 -23.01
CA PRO A 443 -7.19 30.91 -23.74
C PRO A 443 -8.02 30.37 -24.91
N ILE A 444 -9.25 30.85 -25.01
CA ILE A 444 -10.05 30.74 -26.21
C ILE A 444 -9.20 31.31 -27.35
N GLN A 445 -8.81 30.45 -28.28
CA GLN A 445 -8.34 30.82 -29.61
C GLN A 445 -9.25 30.16 -30.63
#